data_AF-A0A8B3LRB8-F1
#
_entry.id   AF-A0A8B3LRB8-F1
#
_cell.length_a   1.000
_cell.length_b   1.000
_cell.length_c   1.000
_cell.angle_alpha   90.00
_cell.angle_beta   90.00
_cell.angle_gamma   90.00
#
_symmetry.space_group_name_H-M   'P 1'
#
loop_
_entity.id
_entity.type
_entity.pdbx_description
1 polymer ?
#
loop_
_entity_poly.entity_id
_entity_poly.type
_entity_poly.pdbx_seq_one_letter_code
_entity_poly.pdbx_strand_id
1 'polypeptide(L)'
;PERRIDRRPVGGALLALLVLAPYGVAAYWATIYPPLRDISTDFDEPPALDVSDRTKDMNVLAPSTPGEQRLQADSYPLVSARSYDLPFETVVNAVETVLDRRDWELSEPYPDLAGQSEVTITAVAKGFVIGLPADVAIRVTDDGDTVIVDMRSASRYGRYDLGDNAARITEFLAELDQEVAGQVGAAPAE
;
A
#
# COMPACT_ATOMS: atom_id res chain seq x y z
N PRO A 1 -54.91 37.95 -10.58
CA PRO A 1 -53.52 37.91 -11.08
C PRO A 1 -52.65 37.00 -10.20
N GLU A 2 -52.54 35.72 -10.56
CA GLU A 2 -51.68 34.75 -9.87
C GLU A 2 -50.26 34.81 -10.45
N ARG A 3 -49.27 35.19 -9.65
CA ARG A 3 -47.86 35.08 -10.04
C ARG A 3 -47.44 33.62 -9.88
N ARG A 4 -47.39 32.89 -10.99
CA ARG A 4 -46.70 31.60 -11.09
C ARG A 4 -45.21 31.85 -10.87
N ILE A 5 -44.70 31.49 -9.68
CA ILE A 5 -43.26 31.51 -9.41
C ILE A 5 -42.66 30.33 -10.18
N ASP A 6 -42.07 30.62 -11.33
CA ASP A 6 -41.38 29.65 -12.17
C ASP A 6 -40.04 29.28 -11.50
N ARG A 7 -40.08 28.33 -10.56
CA ARG A 7 -38.88 27.77 -9.94
C ARG A 7 -38.21 26.86 -10.96
N ARG A 8 -37.28 27.42 -11.75
CA ARG A 8 -36.42 26.64 -12.66
C ARG A 8 -35.79 25.47 -11.87
N PRO A 9 -35.74 24.23 -12.41
CA PRO A 9 -35.23 23.04 -11.72
C PRO A 9 -33.69 23.03 -11.54
N VAL A 10 -33.06 24.20 -11.50
CA VAL A 10 -31.60 24.36 -11.39
C VAL A 10 -31.08 23.78 -10.08
N GLY A 11 -31.81 23.94 -8.98
CA GLY A 11 -31.43 23.37 -7.69
C GLY A 11 -31.43 21.83 -7.67
N GLY A 12 -32.40 21.20 -8.35
CA GLY A 12 -32.45 19.75 -8.47
C GLY A 12 -31.34 19.19 -9.36
N ALA A 13 -31.03 19.88 -10.47
CA ALA A 13 -29.93 19.51 -11.35
C ALA A 13 -28.56 19.63 -10.66
N LEU A 14 -28.33 20.70 -9.89
CA LEU A 14 -27.09 20.88 -9.12
C LEU A 14 -26.93 19.82 -8.02
N LEU A 15 -28.01 19.50 -7.30
CA LEU A 15 -27.98 18.42 -6.30
C LEU A 15 -27.72 17.06 -6.95
N ALA A 16 -28.35 16.77 -8.09
CA ALA A 16 -28.11 15.54 -8.84
C ALA A 16 -26.65 15.44 -9.33
N LEU A 17 -26.08 16.53 -9.85
CA LEU A 17 -24.66 16.57 -10.24
C LEU A 17 -23.73 16.35 -9.06
N LEU A 18 -24.01 16.94 -7.89
CA LEU A 18 -23.21 16.74 -6.68
C LEU A 18 -23.26 15.28 -6.20
N VAL A 19 -24.44 14.65 -6.24
CA VAL A 19 -24.62 13.23 -5.89
C VAL A 19 -23.95 12.31 -6.90
N LEU A 20 -23.95 12.66 -8.19
CA LEU A 20 -23.33 11.86 -9.25
C LEU A 20 -21.82 12.07 -9.38
N ALA A 21 -21.28 13.20 -8.93
CA ALA A 21 -19.85 13.52 -9.00
C ALA A 21 -18.91 12.40 -8.51
N PRO A 22 -19.11 11.78 -7.31
CA PRO A 22 -18.23 10.70 -6.87
C PRO A 22 -18.25 9.49 -7.81
N TYR A 23 -19.40 9.15 -8.39
CA TYR A 23 -19.52 8.07 -9.37
C TYR A 23 -18.83 8.42 -10.69
N GLY A 24 -18.92 9.67 -11.13
CA GLY A 24 -18.20 10.16 -12.31
C GLY A 24 -16.68 10.11 -12.14
N VAL A 25 -16.17 10.53 -10.98
CA VAL A 25 -14.74 10.42 -10.63
C VAL A 25 -14.29 8.97 -10.58
N ALA A 26 -15.04 8.09 -9.91
CA ALA A 26 -14.74 6.67 -9.85
C ALA A 26 -14.73 6.02 -11.25
N ALA A 27 -15.70 6.36 -12.11
CA ALA A 27 -15.74 5.89 -13.48
C ALA A 27 -14.52 6.36 -14.30
N TYR A 28 -14.11 7.62 -14.13
CA TYR A 28 -12.92 8.16 -14.77
C TYR A 28 -11.64 7.45 -14.29
N TRP A 29 -11.46 7.27 -12.97
CA TRP A 29 -10.31 6.56 -12.42
C TRP A 29 -10.26 5.10 -12.85
N ALA A 30 -11.40 4.43 -12.97
CA ALA A 30 -11.45 3.07 -13.53
C ALA A 30 -10.99 2.98 -15.00
N THR A 31 -10.92 4.10 -15.73
CA THR A 31 -10.33 4.14 -17.08
C THR A 31 -8.84 4.43 -17.10
N ILE A 32 -8.26 4.92 -15.99
CA ILE A 32 -6.87 5.36 -15.90
C ILE A 32 -6.02 4.34 -15.16
N TYR A 33 -6.54 3.81 -14.05
CA TYR A 33 -5.79 2.89 -13.21
C TYR A 33 -5.92 1.45 -13.72
N PRO A 34 -4.81 0.68 -13.73
CA PRO A 34 -4.85 -0.71 -14.11
C PRO A 34 -5.77 -1.50 -13.15
N PRO A 35 -6.45 -2.57 -13.64
CA PRO A 35 -7.26 -3.49 -12.84
C PRO A 35 -6.41 -4.39 -11.92
N LEU A 36 -5.58 -3.77 -11.08
CA LEU A 36 -4.75 -4.42 -10.08
C LEU A 36 -5.30 -4.15 -8.68
N ARG A 37 -5.01 -5.07 -7.77
CA ARG A 37 -5.48 -5.02 -6.37
C ARG A 37 -4.53 -5.71 -5.40
N ASP A 38 -3.44 -6.25 -5.91
CA ASP A 38 -2.40 -6.98 -5.19
C ASP A 38 -1.10 -6.60 -5.89
N ILE A 39 -0.28 -5.85 -5.17
CA ILE A 39 0.94 -5.25 -5.68
C ILE A 39 2.07 -5.74 -4.79
N SER A 40 3.14 -6.27 -5.40
CA SER A 40 4.31 -6.79 -4.69
C SER A 40 5.59 -6.26 -5.31
N THR A 41 6.61 -5.99 -4.51
CA THR A 41 7.97 -5.68 -4.99
C THR A 41 8.71 -6.92 -5.49
N ASP A 42 8.34 -8.09 -4.99
CA ASP A 42 8.84 -9.40 -5.39
C ASP A 42 7.70 -10.24 -5.99
N PHE A 43 7.84 -10.63 -7.26
CA PHE A 43 6.86 -11.46 -7.96
C PHE A 43 7.11 -12.96 -7.82
N ASP A 44 8.33 -13.35 -7.54
CA ASP A 44 8.76 -14.75 -7.47
C ASP A 44 8.43 -15.30 -6.08
N GLU A 45 8.75 -14.54 -5.04
CA GLU A 45 8.47 -14.88 -3.65
C GLU A 45 7.80 -13.70 -2.91
N PRO A 46 6.53 -13.36 -3.24
CA PRO A 46 5.86 -12.21 -2.66
C PRO A 46 5.74 -12.33 -1.13
N PRO A 47 6.01 -11.25 -0.36
CA PRO A 47 5.87 -11.23 1.09
C PRO A 47 4.52 -11.81 1.56
N ALA A 48 4.58 -12.66 2.59
CA ALA A 48 3.42 -13.37 3.11
C ALA A 48 2.50 -12.41 3.88
N LEU A 49 1.24 -12.32 3.44
CA LEU A 49 0.21 -11.52 4.12
C LEU A 49 -0.42 -12.33 5.26
N ASP A 50 -0.79 -11.65 6.34
CA ASP A 50 -1.67 -12.21 7.34
C ASP A 50 -3.08 -12.40 6.78
N VAL A 51 -3.66 -13.57 7.06
CA VAL A 51 -4.99 -13.98 6.58
C VAL A 51 -5.95 -14.31 7.72
N SER A 52 -5.52 -14.17 8.97
CA SER A 52 -6.28 -14.54 10.17
C SER A 52 -7.66 -13.87 10.23
N ASP A 53 -7.73 -12.58 9.88
CA ASP A 53 -8.95 -11.76 9.92
C ASP A 53 -9.71 -11.68 8.59
N ARG A 54 -9.36 -12.52 7.60
CA ARG A 54 -10.01 -12.49 6.29
C ARG A 54 -11.33 -13.27 6.28
N THR A 55 -12.33 -12.70 5.61
CA THR A 55 -13.64 -13.34 5.41
C THR A 55 -13.85 -13.77 3.96
N LYS A 56 -14.82 -14.64 3.72
CA LYS A 56 -15.19 -15.13 2.37
C LYS A 56 -15.64 -14.04 1.39
N ASP A 57 -16.06 -12.89 1.91
CA ASP A 57 -16.57 -11.77 1.10
C ASP A 57 -15.44 -10.84 0.64
N MET A 58 -14.22 -11.06 1.15
CA MET A 58 -13.02 -10.37 0.72
C MET A 58 -12.45 -11.03 -0.55
N ASN A 59 -11.63 -10.27 -1.27
CA ASN A 59 -10.87 -10.77 -2.41
C ASN A 59 -10.09 -12.03 -2.03
N VAL A 60 -9.94 -12.97 -2.96
CA VAL A 60 -9.06 -14.12 -2.75
C VAL A 60 -7.62 -13.68 -3.00
N LEU A 61 -6.72 -14.00 -2.08
CA LEU A 61 -5.28 -13.88 -2.32
C LEU A 61 -4.85 -15.04 -3.20
N ALA A 62 -4.32 -14.72 -4.38
CA ALA A 62 -3.81 -15.69 -5.33
C ALA A 62 -2.48 -15.16 -5.89
N PRO A 63 -1.57 -16.06 -6.33
CA PRO A 63 -0.36 -15.62 -7.03
C PRO A 63 -0.73 -14.77 -8.25
N SER A 64 -0.04 -13.64 -8.42
CA SER A 64 -0.24 -12.75 -9.56
C SER A 64 0.05 -13.49 -10.86
N THR A 65 -0.86 -13.39 -11.82
CA THR A 65 -0.66 -13.99 -13.14
C THR A 65 0.48 -13.28 -13.90
N PRO A 66 1.12 -13.93 -14.89
CA PRO A 66 2.13 -13.25 -15.72
C PRO A 66 1.60 -12.00 -16.46
N GLY A 67 0.29 -11.92 -16.69
CA GLY A 67 -0.35 -10.73 -17.26
C GLY A 67 -0.42 -9.59 -16.26
N GLU A 68 -0.81 -9.87 -15.02
CA GLU A 68 -0.84 -8.88 -13.93
C GLU A 68 0.55 -8.39 -13.58
N GLN A 69 1.55 -9.28 -13.53
CA GLN A 69 2.95 -8.91 -13.27
C GLN A 69 3.49 -7.94 -14.32
N ARG A 70 3.28 -8.23 -15.62
CA ARG A 70 3.67 -7.30 -16.71
C ARG A 70 2.94 -5.97 -16.60
N LEU A 71 1.62 -6.01 -16.36
CA LEU A 71 0.82 -4.80 -16.22
C LEU A 71 1.28 -3.94 -15.04
N GLN A 72 1.64 -4.57 -13.91
CA GLN A 72 2.22 -3.87 -12.77
C GLN A 72 3.57 -3.26 -13.13
N ALA A 73 4.49 -4.04 -13.72
CA ALA A 73 5.82 -3.56 -14.09
C ALA A 73 5.75 -2.37 -15.06
N ASP A 74 4.82 -2.40 -16.02
CA ASP A 74 4.61 -1.31 -16.98
C ASP A 74 3.96 -0.07 -16.33
N SER A 75 2.99 -0.28 -15.43
CA SER A 75 2.22 0.81 -14.82
C SER A 75 2.92 1.46 -13.62
N TYR A 76 3.68 0.67 -12.85
CA TYR A 76 4.26 1.05 -11.56
C TYR A 76 5.75 0.67 -11.47
N PRO A 77 6.61 1.20 -12.36
CA PRO A 77 8.04 0.83 -12.40
C PRO A 77 8.83 1.24 -11.16
N LEU A 78 8.27 2.08 -10.29
CA LEU A 78 8.89 2.51 -9.02
C LEU A 78 8.59 1.56 -7.85
N VAL A 79 7.69 0.59 -8.03
CA VAL A 79 7.41 -0.44 -7.02
C VAL A 79 8.50 -1.50 -7.13
N SER A 80 9.57 -1.31 -6.36
CA SER A 80 10.73 -2.20 -6.33
C SER A 80 11.24 -2.33 -4.90
N ALA A 81 11.88 -3.46 -4.59
CA ALA A 81 12.55 -3.67 -3.31
C ALA A 81 13.60 -2.57 -3.04
N ARG A 82 13.93 -2.39 -1.75
CA ARG A 82 15.06 -1.57 -1.32
C ARG A 82 16.17 -2.47 -0.79
N SER A 83 17.42 -2.09 -1.04
CA SER A 83 18.60 -2.76 -0.50
C SER A 83 19.41 -1.72 0.26
N TYR A 84 19.82 -2.06 1.47
CA TYR A 84 20.55 -1.20 2.38
C TYR A 84 21.83 -1.89 2.85
N ASP A 85 22.94 -1.15 2.80
CA ASP A 85 24.23 -1.55 3.36
C ASP A 85 24.31 -1.14 4.84
N LEU A 86 23.45 -1.76 5.65
CA LEU A 86 23.32 -1.55 7.08
C LEU A 86 23.03 -2.87 7.80
N PRO A 87 23.32 -2.98 9.10
CA PRO A 87 22.98 -4.18 9.87
C PRO A 87 21.47 -4.48 9.84
N PHE A 88 21.13 -5.77 9.80
CA PHE A 88 19.74 -6.26 9.79
C PHE A 88 18.86 -5.60 10.84
N GLU A 89 19.28 -5.62 12.11
CA GLU A 89 18.53 -5.00 13.21
C GLU A 89 18.30 -3.50 13.01
N THR A 90 19.26 -2.79 12.42
CA THR A 90 19.12 -1.36 12.13
C THR A 90 18.02 -1.10 11.11
N VAL A 91 17.95 -1.89 10.04
CA VAL A 91 16.92 -1.76 9.01
C VAL A 91 15.55 -2.17 9.54
N VAL A 92 15.46 -3.24 10.33
CA VAL A 92 14.19 -3.64 10.96
C VAL A 92 13.68 -2.53 11.89
N ASN A 93 14.53 -1.98 12.75
CA ASN A 93 14.16 -0.85 13.62
C ASN A 93 13.71 0.39 12.83
N ALA A 94 14.32 0.66 11.67
CA ALA A 94 13.87 1.74 10.79
C ALA A 94 12.49 1.46 10.18
N VAL A 95 12.22 0.21 9.77
CA VAL A 95 10.89 -0.24 9.31
C VAL A 95 9.84 -0.05 10.40
N GLU A 96 10.13 -0.50 11.64
CA GLU A 96 9.26 -0.31 12.81
C GLU A 96 8.99 1.19 13.06
N THR A 97 10.04 2.03 13.00
CA THR A 97 9.92 3.48 13.20
C THR A 97 9.02 4.14 12.15
N VAL A 98 9.10 3.72 10.89
CA VAL A 98 8.22 4.23 9.81
C VAL A 98 6.79 3.72 10.01
N LEU A 99 6.61 2.46 10.43
CA LEU A 99 5.30 1.88 10.73
C LEU A 99 4.62 2.59 11.90
N ASP A 100 5.35 2.88 12.98
CA ASP A 100 4.82 3.56 14.17
C ASP A 100 4.33 4.99 13.87
N ARG A 101 4.85 5.62 12.81
CA ARG A 101 4.37 6.92 12.32
C ARG A 101 3.07 6.83 11.52
N ARG A 102 2.62 5.62 11.19
CA ARG A 102 1.43 5.37 10.36
C ARG A 102 0.27 4.89 11.24
N ASP A 103 -0.95 5.26 10.86
CA ASP A 103 -2.19 4.76 11.49
C ASP A 103 -2.56 3.36 10.96
N TRP A 104 -1.58 2.46 10.88
CA TRP A 104 -1.77 1.08 10.42
C TRP A 104 -1.91 0.15 11.62
N GLU A 105 -2.82 -0.81 11.50
CA GLU A 105 -3.08 -1.77 12.57
C GLU A 105 -2.17 -2.99 12.36
N LEU A 106 -1.18 -3.19 13.24
CA LEU A 106 -0.32 -4.37 13.19
C LEU A 106 -1.15 -5.64 13.45
N SER A 107 -0.97 -6.65 12.60
CA SER A 107 -1.62 -7.96 12.80
C SER A 107 -1.03 -8.71 13.99
N GLU A 108 0.28 -8.56 14.20
CA GLU A 108 1.03 -9.19 15.29
C GLU A 108 2.00 -8.17 15.90
N PRO A 109 2.39 -8.34 17.18
CA PRO A 109 3.49 -7.55 17.76
C PRO A 109 4.78 -7.70 16.96
N TYR A 110 5.67 -6.71 17.03
CA TYR A 110 6.97 -6.80 16.38
C TYR A 110 7.76 -8.04 16.84
N PRO A 111 8.40 -8.77 15.91
CA PRO A 111 9.07 -10.02 16.20
C PRO A 111 10.37 -9.81 17.01
N ASP A 112 10.77 -10.82 17.78
CA ASP A 112 12.11 -10.86 18.37
C ASP A 112 13.15 -11.12 17.26
N LEU A 113 14.16 -10.26 17.17
CA LEU A 113 15.18 -10.29 16.13
C LEU A 113 16.33 -11.26 16.44
N ALA A 114 16.43 -11.75 17.68
CA ALA A 114 17.57 -12.54 18.13
C ALA A 114 17.77 -13.82 17.29
N GLY A 115 18.85 -13.84 16.51
CA GLY A 115 19.25 -14.99 15.68
C GLY A 115 18.44 -15.14 14.39
N GLN A 116 17.65 -14.13 14.01
CA GLN A 116 16.93 -14.10 12.74
C GLN A 116 17.78 -13.43 11.66
N SER A 117 17.63 -13.88 10.42
CA SER A 117 18.13 -13.20 9.21
C SER A 117 16.99 -12.76 8.29
N GLU A 118 15.74 -13.07 8.65
CA GLU A 118 14.55 -12.65 7.94
C GLU A 118 13.42 -12.41 8.93
N VAL A 119 12.67 -11.32 8.75
CA VAL A 119 11.40 -11.09 9.42
C VAL A 119 10.35 -10.63 8.43
N THR A 120 9.09 -10.94 8.69
CA THR A 120 7.95 -10.33 7.99
C THR A 120 7.05 -9.65 9.01
N ILE A 121 6.80 -8.36 8.81
CA ILE A 121 5.87 -7.56 9.62
C ILE A 121 4.59 -7.37 8.80
N THR A 122 3.45 -7.71 9.38
CA THR A 122 2.13 -7.62 8.73
C THR A 122 1.23 -6.61 9.40
N ALA A 123 0.48 -5.86 8.59
CA ALA A 123 -0.44 -4.83 9.07
C ALA A 123 -1.64 -4.66 8.15
N VAL A 124 -2.70 -4.03 8.67
CA VAL A 124 -3.89 -3.62 7.93
C VAL A 124 -3.87 -2.10 7.80
N ALA A 125 -3.90 -1.63 6.56
CA ALA A 125 -3.86 -0.22 6.23
C ALA A 125 -5.15 0.23 5.53
N LYS A 126 -5.59 1.45 5.84
CA LYS A 126 -6.81 2.05 5.28
C LYS A 126 -6.46 2.83 4.01
N GLY A 127 -7.10 2.47 2.90
CA GLY A 127 -6.89 3.12 1.61
C GLY A 127 -7.57 4.48 1.50
N PHE A 128 -7.10 5.30 0.55
CA PHE A 128 -7.55 6.69 0.36
C PHE A 128 -9.04 6.79 0.00
N VAL A 129 -9.55 5.83 -0.77
CA VAL A 129 -10.96 5.80 -1.17
C VAL A 129 -11.77 5.14 -0.06
N ILE A 130 -12.57 5.94 0.65
CA ILE A 130 -13.52 5.55 1.71
C ILE A 130 -12.93 4.69 2.85
N GLY A 131 -11.61 4.64 3.02
CA GLY A 131 -10.97 3.88 4.08
C GLY A 131 -11.02 2.36 3.87
N LEU A 132 -11.09 1.87 2.62
CA LEU A 132 -11.12 0.43 2.35
C LEU A 132 -9.84 -0.24 2.88
N PRO A 133 -9.95 -1.34 3.65
CA PRO A 133 -8.79 -2.01 4.21
C PRO A 133 -8.02 -2.77 3.13
N ALA A 134 -6.70 -2.77 3.28
CA ALA A 134 -5.78 -3.54 2.47
C ALA A 134 -4.69 -4.10 3.38
N ASP A 135 -4.39 -5.38 3.19
CA ASP A 135 -3.36 -6.08 3.93
C ASP A 135 -2.00 -5.69 3.39
N VAL A 136 -1.04 -5.53 4.29
CA VAL A 136 0.34 -5.17 3.99
C VAL A 136 1.26 -6.18 4.65
N ALA A 137 2.28 -6.61 3.91
CA ALA A 137 3.39 -7.39 4.43
C ALA A 137 4.69 -6.69 4.04
N ILE A 138 5.60 -6.55 4.99
CA ILE A 138 6.92 -5.98 4.80
C ILE A 138 7.90 -7.06 5.23
N ARG A 139 8.65 -7.60 4.28
CA ARG A 139 9.70 -8.59 4.54
C ARG A 139 11.05 -7.88 4.55
N VAL A 140 11.82 -8.12 5.59
CA VAL A 140 13.21 -7.66 5.72
C VAL A 140 14.08 -8.91 5.75
N THR A 141 15.05 -9.01 4.85
CA THR A 141 15.93 -10.18 4.71
C THR A 141 17.38 -9.72 4.63
N ASP A 142 18.25 -10.28 5.46
CA ASP A 142 19.70 -10.19 5.33
C ASP A 142 20.18 -11.24 4.31
N ASP A 143 20.64 -10.79 3.14
CA ASP A 143 21.13 -11.67 2.07
C ASP A 143 22.62 -12.04 2.23
N GLY A 144 23.28 -11.52 3.26
CA GLY A 144 24.70 -11.71 3.56
C GLY A 144 25.61 -10.59 3.06
N ASP A 145 25.17 -9.80 2.06
CA ASP A 145 25.86 -8.62 1.55
C ASP A 145 25.11 -7.33 1.92
N THR A 146 23.79 -7.34 1.80
CA THR A 146 22.88 -6.22 2.09
C THR A 146 21.60 -6.71 2.75
N VAL A 147 20.87 -5.77 3.35
CA VAL A 147 19.53 -6.03 3.86
C VAL A 147 18.51 -5.56 2.84
N ILE A 148 17.70 -6.49 2.36
CA ILE A 148 16.63 -6.25 1.39
C ILE A 148 15.31 -6.02 2.14
N VAL A 149 14.57 -5.00 1.73
CA VAL A 149 13.21 -4.73 2.18
C VAL A 149 12.25 -4.87 1.00
N ASP A 150 11.40 -5.89 1.10
CA ASP A 150 10.30 -6.16 0.19
C ASP A 150 8.96 -5.77 0.81
N MET A 151 8.01 -5.42 -0.04
CA MET A 151 6.66 -5.11 0.38
C MET A 151 5.63 -5.73 -0.55
N ARG A 152 4.51 -6.16 0.05
CA ARG A 152 3.28 -6.49 -0.65
C ARG A 152 2.12 -5.74 -0.04
N SER A 153 1.22 -5.24 -0.87
CA SER A 153 -0.03 -4.65 -0.42
C SER A 153 -1.20 -5.12 -1.28
N ALA A 154 -2.23 -5.66 -0.64
CA ALA A 154 -3.38 -6.29 -1.30
C ALA A 154 -4.71 -5.80 -0.72
N SER A 155 -5.56 -5.24 -1.59
CA SER A 155 -6.88 -4.75 -1.22
C SER A 155 -7.84 -5.88 -0.88
N ARG A 156 -8.52 -5.77 0.27
CA ARG A 156 -9.52 -6.76 0.70
C ARG A 156 -10.80 -6.70 -0.14
N TYR A 157 -11.10 -5.58 -0.80
CA TYR A 157 -12.32 -5.40 -1.58
C TYR A 157 -12.07 -4.77 -2.94
N GLY A 158 -13.01 -4.99 -3.86
CA GLY A 158 -12.99 -4.39 -5.19
C GLY A 158 -12.06 -5.10 -6.18
N ARG A 159 -12.28 -4.81 -7.46
CA ARG A 159 -11.45 -5.33 -8.56
C ARG A 159 -10.25 -4.43 -8.86
N TYR A 160 -10.34 -3.15 -8.51
CA TYR A 160 -9.33 -2.12 -8.74
C TYR A 160 -9.00 -1.51 -7.39
N ASP A 161 -7.72 -1.34 -7.09
CA ASP A 161 -7.23 -0.55 -5.97
C ASP A 161 -7.07 0.94 -6.31
N LEU A 162 -7.24 1.30 -7.59
CA LEU A 162 -7.12 2.66 -8.10
C LEU A 162 -5.73 3.26 -7.82
N GLY A 163 -4.70 2.42 -7.80
CA GLY A 163 -3.31 2.80 -7.55
C GLY A 163 -2.94 2.96 -6.08
N ASP A 164 -3.86 2.72 -5.15
CA ASP A 164 -3.64 2.93 -3.72
C ASP A 164 -2.52 2.03 -3.16
N ASN A 165 -2.47 0.74 -3.53
CA ASN A 165 -1.43 -0.17 -3.04
C ASN A 165 -0.03 0.21 -3.58
N ALA A 166 0.05 0.61 -4.85
CA ALA A 166 1.31 1.04 -5.46
C ALA A 166 1.81 2.34 -4.80
N ALA A 167 0.94 3.34 -4.64
CA ALA A 167 1.26 4.59 -3.94
C ALA A 167 1.76 4.30 -2.52
N ARG A 168 1.02 3.46 -1.78
CA ARG A 168 1.36 3.05 -0.41
C ARG A 168 2.75 2.46 -0.28
N ILE A 169 3.10 1.51 -1.16
CA ILE A 169 4.43 0.89 -1.16
C ILE A 169 5.50 1.95 -1.46
N THR A 170 5.30 2.76 -2.51
CA THR A 170 6.31 3.76 -2.90
C THR A 170 6.51 4.84 -1.84
N GLU A 171 5.46 5.29 -1.17
CA GLU A 171 5.53 6.28 -0.09
C GLU A 171 6.21 5.70 1.14
N PHE A 172 5.87 4.46 1.54
CA PHE A 172 6.50 3.80 2.67
C PHE A 172 8.00 3.63 2.44
N LEU A 173 8.39 3.09 1.28
CA LEU A 173 9.81 2.88 0.97
C LEU A 173 10.58 4.20 0.86
N ALA A 174 9.96 5.26 0.35
CA ALA A 174 10.59 6.58 0.30
C ALA A 174 10.77 7.22 1.70
N GLU A 175 9.88 6.95 2.65
CA GLU A 175 10.06 7.35 4.05
C GLU A 175 11.11 6.51 4.75
N LEU A 176 11.19 5.21 4.42
CA LEU A 176 12.24 4.33 4.93
C LEU A 176 13.62 4.76 4.44
N ASP A 177 13.74 5.12 3.15
CA ASP A 177 14.97 5.68 2.57
C ASP A 177 15.45 6.91 3.38
N GLN A 178 14.52 7.77 3.81
CA GLN A 178 14.82 8.96 4.62
C GLN A 178 15.22 8.62 6.05
N GLU A 179 14.52 7.68 6.69
CA GLU A 179 14.83 7.22 8.05
C GLU A 179 16.24 6.64 8.11
N VAL A 180 16.54 5.72 7.18
CA VAL A 180 17.85 5.08 7.04
C VAL A 180 18.94 6.11 6.79
N ALA A 181 18.73 7.05 5.85
CA ALA A 181 19.71 8.11 5.59
C ALA A 181 19.96 9.01 6.81
N GLY A 182 18.92 9.28 7.61
CA GLY A 182 19.04 10.05 8.86
C GLY A 182 19.91 9.36 9.91
N GLN A 183 19.83 8.04 10.01
CA GLN A 183 20.65 7.24 10.94
C GLN A 183 22.12 7.22 10.55
N VAL A 184 22.43 7.11 9.25
CA VAL A 184 23.81 7.19 8.74
C VAL A 184 24.42 8.57 9.02
N GLY A 185 23.66 9.65 8.86
CA GLY A 185 24.12 11.02 9.13
C GLY A 185 24.31 11.36 10.62
N ALA A 186 23.70 10.59 11.53
CA ALA A 186 23.79 10.79 12.98
C ALA A 186 24.97 10.03 13.63
N ALA A 187 25.60 9.08 12.91
CA ALA A 187 26.82 8.43 13.38
C ALA A 187 27.99 9.44 13.36
N PRO A 188 28.67 9.69 14.51
CA PRO A 188 29.79 10.62 14.51
C PRO A 188 30.92 10.08 13.64
N ALA A 189 31.48 10.94 12.80
CA ALA A 189 32.76 10.69 12.16
C ALA A 189 33.81 10.50 13.27
N GLU A 190 34.26 9.26 13.47
CA GLU A 190 35.44 8.95 14.28
C GLU A 190 36.71 9.58 13.68
#